data_AF-A0A0U5IH33-F1
#
_entry.id   AF-A0A0U5IH33-F1
#
_cell.length_a   1.000
_cell.length_b   1.000
_cell.length_c   1.000
_cell.angle_alpha   90.00
_cell.angle_beta   90.00
_cell.angle_gamma   90.00
#
_symmetry.space_group_name_H-M   'P 1'
#
loop_
_entity.id
_entity.type
_entity.pdbx_description
1 polymer ?
#
loop_
_entity_poly.entity_id
_entity_poly.type
_entity_poly.pdbx_seq_one_letter_code
_entity_poly.pdbx_strand_id
1 'polypeptide(L)'
;MTIFLEHWASQSEENAKLAAQELLIAEVTEAIWEAMQAAGITKTELANRLGSTKGYVSQVLNGSRNMTLRTLSDFCCVLNQKPTISVYPKGDGGAWQTLTAKDISAGPSKLHYRRTGNLIEPLDHWPLAA
;
A
#
# COMPACT_ATOMS: atom_id res chain seq x y z
N MET A 1 10.49 11.82 -11.82
CA MET A 1 11.45 10.70 -11.73
C MET A 1 10.83 9.39 -12.24
N THR A 2 9.53 9.17 -12.01
CA THR A 2 8.73 8.01 -12.47
C THR A 2 8.74 7.78 -13.99
N ILE A 3 8.65 8.85 -14.79
CA ILE A 3 8.56 8.76 -16.26
C ILE A 3 9.78 8.06 -16.91
N PHE A 4 10.99 8.27 -16.37
CA PHE A 4 12.20 7.63 -16.90
C PHE A 4 12.24 6.13 -16.58
N LEU A 5 11.92 5.76 -15.34
CA LEU A 5 11.91 4.37 -14.88
C LEU A 5 10.82 3.56 -15.58
N GLU A 6 9.63 4.12 -15.76
CA GLU A 6 8.55 3.50 -16.53
C GLU A 6 8.94 3.29 -17.99
N HIS A 7 9.54 4.30 -18.62
CA HIS A 7 10.02 4.17 -20.00
C HIS A 7 11.11 3.11 -20.11
N TRP A 8 12.11 3.11 -19.23
CA TRP A 8 13.19 2.12 -19.22
C TRP A 8 12.67 0.70 -18.95
N ALA A 9 11.73 0.53 -18.03
CA ALA A 9 11.06 -0.73 -17.73
C ALA A 9 10.29 -1.29 -18.94
N SER A 10 9.73 -0.43 -19.79
CA SER A 10 8.99 -0.87 -20.99
C SER A 10 9.87 -1.42 -22.12
N GLN A 11 11.18 -1.21 -22.04
CA GLN A 11 12.11 -1.60 -23.12
C GLN A 11 12.46 -3.10 -23.11
N SER A 12 12.33 -3.81 -21.99
CA SER A 12 12.58 -5.26 -21.92
C SER A 12 11.94 -5.91 -20.68
N GLU A 13 11.72 -7.23 -20.72
CA GLU A 13 11.23 -7.98 -19.56
C GLU A 13 12.23 -7.96 -18.39
N GLU A 14 13.53 -7.95 -18.69
CA GLU A 14 14.59 -7.86 -17.70
C GLU A 14 14.58 -6.50 -16.98
N ASN A 15 14.44 -5.40 -17.73
CA ASN A 15 14.31 -4.06 -17.16
C ASN A 15 13.03 -3.95 -16.31
N ALA A 16 11.91 -4.51 -16.80
CA ALA A 16 10.67 -4.54 -16.04
C ALA A 16 10.81 -5.29 -14.71
N LYS A 17 11.55 -6.41 -14.71
CA LYS A 17 11.85 -7.18 -13.50
C LYS A 17 12.72 -6.38 -12.52
N LEU A 18 13.78 -5.75 -13.01
CA LEU A 18 14.66 -4.92 -12.17
C LEU A 18 13.92 -3.72 -11.59
N ALA A 19 13.13 -3.01 -12.41
CA ALA A 19 12.31 -1.90 -11.96
C ALA A 19 11.32 -2.34 -10.86
N ALA A 20 10.66 -3.47 -11.02
CA ALA A 20 9.75 -4.01 -10.00
C ALA A 20 10.47 -4.35 -8.68
N GLN A 21 11.71 -4.84 -8.74
CA GLN A 21 12.53 -5.11 -7.55
C GLN A 21 12.90 -3.81 -6.83
N GLU A 22 13.40 -2.82 -7.57
CA GLU A 22 13.80 -1.53 -6.99
C GLU A 22 12.60 -0.76 -6.41
N LEU A 23 11.44 -0.82 -7.07
CA LEU A 23 10.20 -0.23 -6.54
C LEU A 23 9.81 -0.86 -5.20
N LEU A 24 9.78 -2.19 -5.11
CA LEU A 24 9.43 -2.87 -3.86
C LEU A 24 10.44 -2.56 -2.73
N ILE A 25 11.74 -2.52 -3.05
CA ILE A 25 12.77 -2.16 -2.08
C ILE A 25 12.57 -0.71 -1.60
N ALA A 26 12.30 0.22 -2.52
CA ALA A 26 12.04 1.61 -2.17
C ALA A 26 10.80 1.76 -1.29
N GLU A 27 9.67 1.15 -1.66
CA GLU A 27 8.43 1.16 -0.87
C GLU A 27 8.63 0.63 0.55
N VAL A 28 9.30 -0.53 0.68
CA VAL A 28 9.55 -1.13 2.00
C VAL A 28 10.51 -0.28 2.83
N THR A 29 11.58 0.25 2.24
CA THR A 29 12.54 1.08 2.98
C THR A 29 11.95 2.43 3.36
N GLU A 30 11.10 3.02 2.53
CA GLU A 30 10.35 4.24 2.85
C GLU A 30 9.37 4.02 4.01
N ALA A 31 8.60 2.92 4.01
CA ALA A 31 7.71 2.57 5.12
C ALA A 31 8.47 2.43 6.45
N ILE A 32 9.68 1.86 6.43
CA ILE A 32 10.54 1.79 7.62
C ILE A 32 11.00 3.19 8.04
N TRP A 33 11.40 4.04 7.08
CA TRP A 33 11.79 5.41 7.36
C TRP A 33 10.67 6.21 8.01
N GLU A 34 9.46 6.13 7.48
CA GLU A 34 8.27 6.77 8.07
C GLU A 34 8.03 6.28 9.50
N ALA A 35 8.12 4.97 9.74
CA ALA A 35 7.99 4.40 11.08
C ALA A 35 9.09 4.90 12.04
N MET A 36 10.34 5.03 11.57
CA MET A 36 11.43 5.61 12.36
C MET A 36 11.16 7.07 12.71
N GLN A 37 10.70 7.86 11.73
CA GLN A 37 10.38 9.28 11.92
C GLN A 37 9.23 9.46 12.90
N ALA A 38 8.15 8.69 12.76
CA ALA A 38 7.00 8.71 13.66
C ALA A 38 7.39 8.33 15.11
N ALA A 39 8.33 7.41 15.27
CA ALA A 39 8.84 6.98 16.57
C ALA A 39 9.96 7.89 17.13
N GLY A 40 10.46 8.86 16.35
CA GLY A 40 11.60 9.70 16.74
C GLY A 40 12.92 8.93 16.88
N ILE A 41 13.08 7.81 16.18
CA ILE A 41 14.22 6.90 16.29
C ILE A 41 15.27 7.20 15.22
N THR A 42 16.53 7.33 15.63
CA THR A 42 17.65 7.51 14.69
C THR A 42 18.15 6.17 14.14
N LYS A 43 18.90 6.18 13.03
CA LYS A 43 19.57 4.96 12.51
C LYS A 43 20.51 4.31 13.54
N THR A 44 21.20 5.12 14.34
CA THR A 44 22.10 4.62 15.39
C THR A 44 21.31 3.89 16.47
N GLU A 45 20.20 4.47 16.90
CA GLU A 45 19.31 3.88 17.90
C GLU A 45 18.68 2.58 17.37
N LEU A 46 18.20 2.59 16.13
CA LEU A 46 17.66 1.38 15.48
C LEU A 46 18.72 0.27 15.41
N ALA A 47 19.96 0.60 15.04
CA ALA A 47 21.06 -0.36 15.01
C ALA A 47 21.34 -0.98 16.39
N ASN A 48 21.36 -0.14 17.44
CA ASN A 48 21.54 -0.59 18.82
C ASN A 48 20.43 -1.56 19.25
N ARG A 49 19.17 -1.23 18.98
CA ARG A 49 18.02 -2.09 19.32
C ARG A 49 18.01 -3.41 18.56
N LEU A 50 18.51 -3.41 17.32
CA LEU A 50 18.66 -4.61 16.50
C LEU A 50 19.90 -5.45 16.84
N GLY A 51 20.80 -4.98 17.71
CA GLY A 51 22.09 -5.64 17.96
C GLY A 51 22.97 -5.68 16.72
N SER A 52 22.91 -4.65 15.87
CA SER A 52 23.60 -4.58 14.57
C SER A 52 24.42 -3.30 14.43
N THR A 53 25.15 -3.15 13.32
CA THR A 53 25.96 -1.94 13.07
C THR A 53 25.15 -0.85 12.37
N LYS A 54 25.48 0.42 12.63
CA LYS A 54 24.89 1.57 11.90
C LYS A 54 25.12 1.46 10.38
N GLY A 55 26.28 0.93 9.98
CA GLY A 55 26.60 0.69 8.56
C GLY A 55 25.66 -0.32 7.92
N TYR A 56 25.39 -1.44 8.60
CA TYR A 56 24.42 -2.44 8.16
C TYR A 56 23.02 -1.84 7.99
N VAL A 57 22.51 -1.14 9.02
CA VAL A 57 21.20 -0.47 8.94
C VAL A 57 21.17 0.54 7.80
N SER A 58 22.26 1.27 7.57
CA SER A 58 22.34 2.24 6.47
C SER A 58 22.27 1.58 5.09
N GLN A 59 22.96 0.45 4.90
CA GLN A 59 22.94 -0.33 3.65
C GLN A 59 21.57 -0.97 3.36
N VAL A 60 20.84 -1.33 4.41
CA VAL A 60 19.48 -1.85 4.28
C VAL A 60 18.53 -0.73 3.89
N LEU A 61 18.56 0.39 4.61
CA LEU A 61 17.63 1.52 4.41
C LEU A 61 17.88 2.35 3.15
N ASN A 62 19.04 2.20 2.51
CA ASN A 62 19.33 2.85 1.22
C ASN A 62 19.15 1.91 0.02
N GLY A 63 18.65 0.69 0.23
CA GLY A 63 18.42 -0.30 -0.81
C GLY A 63 19.67 -0.96 -1.40
N SER A 64 20.89 -0.54 -1.03
CA SER A 64 22.15 -1.12 -1.52
C SER A 64 22.31 -2.59 -1.18
N ARG A 65 21.62 -3.05 -0.13
CA ARG A 65 21.53 -4.43 0.29
C ARG A 65 20.06 -4.81 0.42
N ASN A 66 19.63 -5.80 -0.35
CA ASN A 66 18.33 -6.40 -0.16
C ASN A 66 18.23 -7.05 1.24
N MET A 67 17.10 -6.87 1.90
CA MET A 67 16.83 -7.44 3.22
C MET A 67 16.00 -8.72 3.10
N THR A 68 16.15 -9.61 4.07
CA THR A 68 15.25 -10.77 4.16
C THR A 68 13.93 -10.36 4.83
N LEU A 69 12.87 -11.13 4.64
CA LEU A 69 11.61 -10.92 5.38
C LEU A 69 11.81 -11.06 6.90
N ARG A 70 12.79 -11.86 7.35
CA ARG A 70 13.17 -11.94 8.76
C ARG A 70 13.71 -10.61 9.26
N THR A 71 14.64 -10.00 8.51
CA THR A 71 15.19 -8.68 8.81
C THR A 71 14.09 -7.61 8.82
N LEU A 72 13.19 -7.60 7.84
CA LEU A 72 12.04 -6.69 7.82
C LEU A 72 11.20 -6.85 9.09
N SER A 73 10.89 -8.09 9.48
CA SER A 73 10.14 -8.38 10.70
C SER A 73 10.85 -7.88 11.96
N ASP A 74 12.17 -8.04 12.05
CA ASP A 74 12.96 -7.56 13.18
C ASP A 74 12.91 -6.03 13.28
N PHE A 75 13.05 -5.33 12.15
CA PHE A 75 12.93 -3.87 12.08
C PHE A 75 11.55 -3.41 12.53
N CYS A 76 10.48 -4.00 12.00
CA CYS A 76 9.11 -3.66 12.40
C CYS A 76 8.88 -3.92 13.90
N CYS A 77 9.34 -5.05 14.43
CA CYS A 77 9.20 -5.39 15.84
C CYS A 77 9.85 -4.33 16.75
N VAL A 78 11.09 -3.94 16.44
CA VAL A 78 11.83 -2.89 17.18
C VAL A 78 11.15 -1.52 17.10
N LEU A 79 10.46 -1.24 16.00
CA LEU A 79 9.69 -0.01 15.78
C LEU A 79 8.23 -0.11 16.28
N ASN A 80 7.86 -1.21 16.95
CA ASN A 80 6.50 -1.50 17.39
C ASN A 80 5.46 -1.43 16.25
N GLN A 81 5.84 -1.91 15.07
CA GLN A 81 5.03 -1.99 13.86
C GLN A 81 4.70 -3.45 13.52
N LYS A 82 3.59 -3.65 12.82
CA LYS A 82 3.20 -4.95 12.27
C LYS A 82 3.23 -4.89 10.74
N PRO A 83 4.13 -5.61 10.05
CA PRO A 83 4.14 -5.63 8.61
C PRO A 83 2.93 -6.41 8.06
N THR A 84 2.36 -5.94 6.96
CA THR A 84 1.29 -6.62 6.21
C THR A 84 1.66 -6.60 4.74
N ILE A 85 1.44 -7.72 4.03
CA ILE A 85 1.77 -7.87 2.60
C ILE A 85 0.48 -8.24 1.86
N SER A 86 0.25 -7.59 0.72
CA SER A 86 -0.83 -7.92 -0.23
C SER A 86 -0.22 -8.07 -1.62
N VAL A 87 -0.73 -9.02 -2.40
CA VAL A 87 -0.26 -9.30 -3.77
C VAL A 87 -1.44 -9.20 -4.72
N TYR A 88 -1.26 -8.53 -5.85
CA TYR A 88 -2.29 -8.25 -6.83
C TYR A 88 -1.88 -8.79 -8.21
N PRO A 89 -2.86 -9.21 -9.05
CA PRO A 89 -2.56 -9.59 -10.43
C PRO A 89 -1.95 -8.42 -11.20
N LYS A 90 -0.93 -8.72 -12.01
CA LYS A 90 -0.25 -7.72 -12.84
C LYS A 90 -1.07 -7.45 -14.09
N GLY A 91 -1.89 -6.40 -14.05
CA GLY A 91 -2.56 -5.83 -15.22
C GLY A 91 -3.95 -6.39 -15.48
N ASP A 92 -4.94 -5.88 -14.76
CA ASP A 92 -6.33 -5.77 -15.20
C ASP A 92 -6.81 -4.38 -14.76
N GLY A 93 -7.38 -3.59 -15.66
CA GLY A 93 -7.83 -2.23 -15.38
C GLY A 93 -8.78 -2.18 -14.18
N GLY A 94 -8.39 -1.44 -13.15
CA GLY A 94 -9.17 -1.19 -11.94
C GLY A 94 -8.87 -2.19 -10.83
N ALA A 95 -7.95 -1.82 -9.94
CA ALA A 95 -7.88 -2.43 -8.62
C ALA A 95 -9.28 -2.40 -8.01
N TRP A 96 -9.87 -3.57 -7.76
CA TRP A 96 -11.05 -3.66 -6.93
C TRP A 96 -10.71 -3.02 -5.58
N GLN A 97 -11.26 -1.83 -5.32
CA GLN A 97 -11.06 -1.15 -4.06
C GLN A 97 -11.93 -1.84 -3.02
N THR A 98 -11.30 -2.32 -1.95
CA THR A 98 -12.02 -2.69 -0.72
C THR A 98 -12.50 -1.39 -0.08
N LEU A 99 -13.72 -0.97 -0.39
CA LEU A 99 -14.40 0.10 0.33
C LEU A 99 -14.80 -0.44 1.71
N THR A 100 -14.37 0.23 2.77
CA THR A 100 -14.92 -0.02 4.10
C THR A 100 -16.23 0.74 4.28
N ALA A 101 -17.05 0.36 5.26
CA ALA A 101 -18.31 1.07 5.55
C ALA A 101 -18.11 2.58 5.87
N LYS A 102 -16.89 3.01 6.21
CA LYS A 102 -16.54 4.42 6.41
C LYS A 102 -16.32 5.19 5.10
N ASP A 103 -15.99 4.48 4.03
CA ASP A 103 -15.73 5.05 2.70
C ASP A 103 -17.03 5.22 1.91
N ILE A 104 -18.13 4.64 2.39
CA ILE A 104 -19.47 4.80 1.83
C ILE A 104 -20.21 5.87 2.64
N SER A 105 -20.27 7.09 2.11
CA SER A 105 -21.23 8.10 2.61
C SER A 105 -22.63 7.71 2.15
N ALA A 106 -23.30 6.86 2.94
CA ALA A 106 -24.72 6.58 2.76
C ALA A 106 -25.52 7.82 3.19
N GLY A 107 -25.71 8.76 2.28
CA GLY A 107 -26.76 9.76 2.42
C GLY A 107 -28.14 9.09 2.48
N PRO A 108 -29.18 9.76 3.02
CA PRO A 108 -30.53 9.22 2.97
C PRO A 108 -30.88 8.87 1.53
N SER A 109 -31.39 7.65 1.32
CA SER A 109 -31.76 7.15 0.01
C SER A 109 -32.75 8.13 -0.62
N LYS A 110 -32.40 8.73 -1.78
CA LYS A 110 -33.30 9.63 -2.51
C LYS A 110 -34.52 8.92 -3.12
N LEU A 111 -34.60 7.59 -2.97
CA LEU A 111 -35.71 6.78 -3.46
C LEU A 111 -36.92 7.01 -2.56
N HIS A 112 -37.88 7.76 -3.08
CA HIS A 112 -39.18 7.88 -2.43
C HIS A 112 -40.05 6.71 -2.86
N TYR A 113 -40.76 6.12 -1.90
CA TYR A 113 -41.72 5.06 -2.17
C TYR A 113 -43.12 5.55 -1.80
N ARG A 114 -44.11 5.16 -2.60
CA ARG A 114 -45.52 5.30 -2.26
C ARG A 114 -46.07 3.93 -1.91
N ARG A 115 -46.85 3.88 -0.83
CA ARG A 115 -47.64 2.69 -0.50
C ARG A 115 -49.07 2.90 -0.96
N THR A 116 -49.54 2.03 -1.85
CA THR A 116 -50.93 1.99 -2.32
C THR A 116 -51.54 0.67 -1.83
N GLY A 117 -52.19 0.70 -0.67
CA GLY A 117 -52.69 -0.51 0.00
C GLY A 117 -51.55 -1.40 0.51
N ASN A 118 -51.45 -2.63 -0.01
CA ASN A 118 -50.36 -3.57 0.33
C ASN A 118 -49.20 -3.55 -0.66
N LEU A 119 -49.25 -2.69 -1.68
CA LEU A 119 -48.20 -2.55 -2.68
C LEU A 119 -47.30 -1.36 -2.32
N ILE A 120 -45.98 -1.56 -2.33
CA ILE A 120 -44.99 -0.49 -2.18
C ILE A 120 -44.36 -0.29 -3.56
N GLU A 121 -44.53 0.90 -4.12
CA GLU A 121 -44.05 1.26 -5.45
C GLU A 121 -43.06 2.43 -5.35
N PRO A 122 -41.93 2.39 -6.05
CA PRO A 122 -41.04 3.54 -6.12
C PRO A 122 -41.73 4.68 -6.88
N LEU A 123 -41.70 5.88 -6.30
CA LEU A 123 -42.18 7.12 -6.94
C LEU A 123 -41.24 7.57 -8.05
N ASP A 124 -39.95 7.30 -7.87
CA ASP A 124 -38.90 7.63 -8.82
C ASP A 124 -38.68 6.45 -9.77
N HIS A 125 -38.55 6.72 -11.06
CA HIS A 125 -38.15 5.69 -12.01
C HIS A 125 -36.73 5.24 -11.67
N TRP A 126 -36.52 3.93 -11.56
CA TRP A 126 -35.16 3.40 -11.45
C TRP A 126 -34.39 3.89 -12.67
N PRO A 127 -33.23 4.57 -12.52
CA PRO A 127 -32.40 4.88 -13.66
C PRO A 127 -31.93 3.55 -14.24
N LEU A 128 -32.61 3.08 -15.29
CA LEU A 128 -32.15 1.93 -16.07
C LEU A 128 -30.76 2.31 -16.58
N ALA A 129 -29.76 1.52 -16.18
CA ALA A 129 -28.38 1.74 -16.56
C ALA A 129 -28.27 1.85 -18.09
N ALA A 130 -27.91 3.03 -18.57
CA ALA A 130 -27.42 3.26 -19.92
C ALA A 130 -25.92 2.94 -19.98
#